data_AF-A0A658NN35-F1
#
_entry.id   AF-A0A658NN35-F1
#
_cell.length_a   1.000
_cell.length_b   1.000
_cell.length_c   1.000
_cell.angle_alpha   90.00
_cell.angle_beta   90.00
_cell.angle_gamma   90.00
#
_symmetry.space_group_name_H-M   'P 1'
#
loop_
_entity.id
_entity.type
_entity.pdbx_description
1 polymer ?
#
loop_
_entity_poly.entity_id
_entity_poly.type
_entity_poly.pdbx_seq_one_letter_code
_entity_poly.pdbx_strand_id
1 'polypeptide(L)'
;WTLEPGEPVPALQLPIGRAINNTRLYVLDEQDAPVPMGVSGQLHIGGVGVARGYLGLEQMTAERFIDSPVVAGDRLYRTGDLVR
;
A
#
# COMPACT_ATOMS: atom_id res chain seq x y z
N TRP A 1 -9.41 4.66 12.72
CA TRP A 1 -8.96 5.70 13.65
C TRP A 1 -9.39 7.01 13.03
N THR A 2 -10.15 7.81 13.76
CA THR A 2 -10.72 9.07 13.28
C THR A 2 -10.46 10.08 14.40
N LEU A 3 -9.94 11.25 14.04
CA LEU A 3 -9.77 12.36 14.98
C LEU A 3 -11.02 13.24 14.89
N GLU A 4 -11.66 13.49 16.02
CA GLU A 4 -12.91 14.24 16.04
C GLU A 4 -12.67 15.76 15.97
N PRO A 5 -13.59 16.54 15.40
CA PRO A 5 -13.45 18.00 15.34
C PRO A 5 -13.24 18.62 16.73
N GLY A 6 -12.17 19.39 16.89
CA GLY A 6 -11.82 20.08 18.14
C GLY A 6 -10.92 19.29 19.09
N GLU A 7 -10.61 18.03 18.80
CA GLU A 7 -9.57 17.29 19.53
C GLU A 7 -8.16 17.82 19.17
N PRO A 8 -7.25 17.93 20.16
CA PRO A 8 -5.87 18.28 19.87
C PRO A 8 -5.20 17.19 19.05
N VAL A 9 -4.42 17.58 18.03
CA VAL A 9 -3.60 16.63 17.27
C VAL A 9 -2.59 15.98 18.23
N PRO A 10 -2.58 14.63 18.37
CA PRO A 10 -1.62 13.91 19.17
C PRO A 10 -0.18 14.29 18.81
N ALA A 11 0.70 14.37 19.80
CA ALA A 11 2.14 14.56 19.58
C ALA A 11 2.83 13.32 18.98
N LEU A 12 2.12 12.18 18.92
CA LEU A 12 2.56 10.94 18.27
C LEU A 12 2.21 10.96 16.77
N GLN A 13 2.88 10.11 15.99
CA GLN A 13 2.54 9.91 14.57
C GLN A 13 1.10 9.41 14.41
N LEU A 14 0.34 10.09 13.57
CA LEU A 14 -1.00 9.67 13.20
C LEU A 14 -0.95 8.51 12.20
N PRO A 15 -1.75 7.45 12.39
CA PRO A 15 -1.84 6.39 11.40
C PRO A 15 -2.52 6.90 10.12
N ILE A 16 -2.06 6.42 8.96
CA ILE A 16 -2.71 6.68 7.66
C ILE A 16 -4.10 6.03 7.55
N GLY A 17 -4.47 5.20 8.52
CA GLY A 17 -5.81 4.66 8.68
C GLY A 17 -5.99 3.28 8.05
N ARG A 18 -7.11 3.08 7.37
CA ARG A 18 -7.51 1.81 6.77
C ARG A 18 -7.80 2.02 5.28
N ALA A 19 -7.77 0.94 4.52
CA ALA A 19 -8.14 0.98 3.11
C ALA A 19 -9.55 1.53 2.92
N ILE A 20 -9.73 2.33 1.86
CA ILE A 20 -11.05 2.68 1.33
C ILE A 20 -11.67 1.47 0.61
N ASN A 21 -12.95 1.58 0.25
CA ASN A 21 -13.68 0.53 -0.46
C ASN A 21 -12.95 0.09 -1.73
N ASN A 22 -12.91 -1.23 -1.96
CA ASN A 22 -12.30 -1.89 -3.12
C ASN A 22 -10.78 -1.67 -3.27
N THR A 23 -10.12 -1.16 -2.23
CA THR A 23 -8.67 -1.06 -2.13
C THR A 23 -8.16 -2.06 -1.10
N ARG A 24 -6.99 -2.64 -1.35
CA ARG A 24 -6.28 -3.51 -0.41
C ARG A 24 -4.92 -2.92 -0.10
N LEU A 25 -4.48 -3.00 1.15
CA LEU A 25 -3.16 -2.55 1.59
C LEU A 25 -2.40 -3.77 2.10
N TYR A 26 -1.16 -3.92 1.66
CA TYR A 26 -0.25 -4.95 2.11
C TYR A 26 1.05 -4.33 2.60
N VAL A 27 1.65 -4.94 3.61
CA VAL A 27 3.00 -4.61 4.07
C VAL A 27 3.87 -5.81 3.75
N LEU A 28 4.78 -5.64 2.79
CA LEU A 28 5.60 -6.72 2.25
C LEU A 28 7.08 -6.50 2.54
N ASP A 29 7.86 -7.59 2.61
CA ASP A 29 9.31 -7.54 2.65
C ASP A 29 9.92 -7.42 1.23
N GLU A 30 11.25 -7.47 1.14
CA GLU A 30 12.00 -7.37 -0.12
C GLU A 30 11.80 -8.57 -1.06
N GLN A 31 11.24 -9.67 -0.55
CA GLN A 31 10.89 -10.86 -1.31
C GLN A 31 9.40 -10.90 -1.67
N ASP A 32 8.71 -9.76 -1.53
CA ASP A 32 7.27 -9.58 -1.74
C ASP A 32 6.39 -10.47 -0.84
N ALA A 33 6.91 -10.92 0.31
CA ALA A 33 6.15 -11.73 1.26
C ALA A 33 5.50 -10.86 2.36
N PRO A 34 4.28 -11.17 2.82
CA PRO A 34 3.65 -10.43 3.91
C PRO A 34 4.45 -10.48 5.21
N VAL A 35 4.69 -9.32 5.81
CA VAL A 35 5.37 -9.25 7.11
C VAL A 35 4.40 -9.48 8.27
N PRO A 36 4.90 -9.92 9.44
CA PRO A 36 4.09 -10.02 10.65
C PRO A 36 3.56 -8.65 11.13
N MET A 37 2.45 -8.65 11.85
CA MET A 37 1.84 -7.44 12.42
C MET A 37 2.85 -6.62 13.26
N GLY A 38 2.93 -5.32 12.98
CA GLY A 38 3.80 -4.37 13.71
C GLY A 38 5.26 -4.37 13.25
N VAL A 39 5.64 -5.25 12.31
CA VAL A 39 6.95 -5.24 11.67
C VAL A 39 6.92 -4.27 10.48
N SER A 40 7.97 -3.47 10.34
CA SER A 40 8.07 -2.55 9.22
C SER A 40 8.29 -3.28 7.89
N GLY A 41 7.62 -2.82 6.84
CA GLY A 41 7.83 -3.28 5.47
C GLY A 41 7.34 -2.25 4.45
N GLN A 42 7.41 -2.60 3.17
CA GLN A 42 7.00 -1.72 2.09
C GLN A 42 5.48 -1.78 1.86
N LEU A 43 4.85 -0.61 1.78
CA LEU A 43 3.44 -0.51 1.45
C LEU A 43 3.19 -0.83 -0.03
N HIS A 44 2.26 -1.75 -0.25
CA HIS A 44 1.74 -2.12 -1.56
C HIS A 44 0.22 -1.93 -1.60
N ILE A 45 -0.28 -1.34 -2.69
CA ILE A 45 -1.70 -1.03 -2.86
C ILE A 45 -2.27 -1.91 -3.99
N GLY A 46 -3.30 -2.69 -3.68
CA GLY A 46 -4.04 -3.51 -4.63
C GLY A 46 -5.49 -3.07 -4.80
N GLY A 47 -6.21 -3.74 -5.70
CA GLY A 47 -7.64 -3.52 -5.94
C GLY A 47 -7.95 -2.66 -7.16
N VAL A 48 -9.24 -2.36 -7.34
CA VAL A 48 -9.78 -1.84 -8.62
C VAL A 48 -9.30 -0.43 -8.97
N GLY A 49 -8.79 0.31 -7.99
CA GLY A 49 -8.26 1.67 -8.17
C GLY A 49 -6.81 1.72 -8.65
N VAL A 50 -6.12 0.57 -8.75
CA VAL A 50 -4.73 0.54 -9.23
C VAL A 50 -4.69 0.97 -10.69
N ALA A 51 -3.79 1.90 -11.00
CA ALA A 51 -3.65 2.43 -12.35
C ALA A 51 -3.18 1.35 -13.35
N ARG A 52 -3.46 1.57 -14.63
CA ARG A 52 -2.98 0.69 -15.71
C ARG A 52 -1.45 0.69 -15.84
N GLY A 53 -0.80 1.76 -15.39
CA GLY A 53 0.63 1.99 -15.51
C GLY A 53 0.93 3.46 -15.78
N TYR A 54 2.19 3.74 -16.09
CA TYR A 54 2.65 5.04 -16.56
C TYR A 54 2.58 5.10 -18.09
N LEU A 55 1.98 6.16 -18.63
CA LEU A 55 1.80 6.33 -20.07
C LEU A 55 3.15 6.43 -20.79
N GLY A 56 3.42 5.51 -21.72
CA GLY A 56 4.64 5.48 -22.53
C GLY A 56 5.92 5.12 -21.77
N LEU A 57 5.79 4.55 -20.57
CA LEU A 57 6.93 4.19 -19.71
C LEU A 57 6.76 2.73 -19.25
N GLU A 58 6.90 1.77 -20.17
CA GLU A 58 6.62 0.36 -19.87
C GLU A 58 7.57 -0.22 -18.81
N GLN A 59 8.85 0.16 -18.84
CA GLN A 59 9.85 -0.34 -17.88
C GLN A 59 9.51 0.10 -16.45
N MET A 60 9.20 1.39 -16.25
CA MET A 60 8.79 1.90 -14.94
C MET A 60 7.45 1.31 -14.50
N THR A 61 6.56 1.03 -15.46
CA THR A 61 5.30 0.36 -15.18
C THR A 61 5.55 -1.05 -14.65
N ALA A 62 6.38 -1.86 -15.33
CA ALA A 62 6.68 -3.22 -14.89
C ALA A 62 7.40 -3.25 -13.52
N GLU A 63 8.21 -2.24 -13.21
CA GLU A 63 8.90 -2.14 -11.91
C GLU A 63 7.94 -1.86 -10.75
N ARG A 64 6.94 -0.98 -10.97
CA ARG A 64 6.05 -0.48 -9.90
C ARG A 64 4.70 -1.17 -9.84
N PHE A 65 4.25 -1.78 -10.93
CA PHE A 65 2.96 -2.44 -11.02
C PHE A 65 3.16 -3.94 -11.23
N ILE A 66 3.23 -4.67 -10.11
CA ILE A 66 3.57 -6.10 -10.08
C ILE A 66 2.32 -6.97 -9.93
N ASP A 67 2.44 -8.25 -10.23
CA ASP A 67 1.41 -9.23 -9.90
C ASP A 67 1.35 -9.45 -8.38
N SER A 68 0.14 -9.60 -7.85
CA SER A 68 -0.05 -9.81 -6.42
C SER A 68 0.37 -11.22 -6.00
N PRO A 69 1.28 -11.37 -5.03
CA PRO A 69 1.63 -12.68 -4.46
C PRO A 69 0.54 -13.21 -3.52
N VAL A 70 -0.42 -12.38 -3.11
CA VAL A 70 -1.45 -12.72 -2.12
C VAL A 70 -2.78 -13.09 -2.77
N VAL A 71 -3.13 -12.42 -3.89
CA VAL A 71 -4.41 -12.61 -4.58
C VAL A 71 -4.14 -12.84 -6.06
N ALA A 72 -4.34 -14.06 -6.53
CA ALA A 72 -4.11 -14.42 -7.93
C ALA A 72 -4.92 -13.51 -8.89
N GLY A 73 -4.25 -12.96 -9.89
CA GLY A 73 -4.84 -12.08 -10.90
C GLY A 73 -5.05 -10.63 -10.45
N ASP A 74 -4.75 -10.28 -9.19
CA ASP A 74 -4.72 -8.89 -8.72
C ASP A 74 -3.36 -8.26 -9.05
N ARG A 75 -3.33 -6.93 -9.17
CA ARG A 75 -2.13 -6.14 -9.45
C ARG A 75 -1.84 -5.21 -8.28
N LEU A 76 -0.58 -5.10 -7.88
CA LEU A 76 -0.16 -4.22 -6.79
C LEU A 76 0.68 -3.06 -7.33
N TYR A 77 0.45 -1.88 -6.77
CA TYR A 77 1.32 -0.72 -6.93
C TYR A 77 2.30 -0.64 -5.75
N ARG A 78 3.61 -0.61 -6.04
CA ARG A 78 4.69 -0.37 -5.09
C ARG A 78 4.79 1.12 -4.77
N THR A 79 4.44 1.53 -3.55
CA THR A 79 4.41 2.97 -3.24
C THR A 79 5.80 3.54 -2.95
N GLY A 80 6.71 2.70 -2.44
CA GLY A 80 8.02 3.11 -1.93
C GLY A 80 8.00 3.59 -0.48
N ASP A 81 6.84 3.58 0.18
CA ASP A 81 6.70 3.98 1.58
C ASP A 81 7.00 2.80 2.52
N LEU A 82 7.66 3.10 3.64
CA LEU A 82 7.83 2.16 4.75
C LEU A 82 6.72 2.36 5.78
N VAL A 83 6.02 1.29 6.14
CA VAL A 83 4.89 1.30 7.07
C VAL A 83 4.90 0.08 8.00
N ARG A 84 4.03 0.05 9.02
CA ARG A 84 3.83 -1.07 9.95
C ARG A 84 2.39 -1.12 10.47
#